data_AF-A0AAD3CL41-F1
#
_entry.id   AF-A0AAD3CL41-F1
#
_cell.length_a   1.000
_cell.length_b   1.000
_cell.length_c   1.000
_cell.angle_alpha   90.00
_cell.angle_beta   90.00
_cell.angle_gamma   90.00
#
_symmetry.space_group_name_H-M   'P 1'
#
loop_
_entity.id
_entity.type
_entity.pdbx_description
1 polymer ?
#
loop_
_entity_poly.entity_id
_entity_poly.type
_entity_poly.pdbx_seq_one_letter_code
_entity_poly.pdbx_strand_id
1 'polypeptide(L)'
;MRRTAEVAVVILAFSIIAVSSTTAFSLHRKQGVLSTNDRRFHSTIPAKIEACSIAQHSPKHVLCSQLKSDESVELDDIDKFRALMGNLYLGAGIAHAADCLIGPSTLITSAGSPPYELLPIEGKALVILWCLAGPIAFYFTRIKEDTSTITSNILNRADLGLILYGLIEIFGAYFLPEKSSLLNAIAVQVIVFGAWQYSFRKP
;
A
#
# COMPACT_ATOMS: atom_id res chain seq x y z
N MET A 1 8.75 -17.54 -6.76
CA MET A 1 7.64 -17.73 -5.80
C MET A 1 7.45 -16.59 -4.79
N ARG A 2 8.41 -15.66 -4.56
CA ARG A 2 8.20 -14.49 -3.67
C ARG A 2 7.23 -13.44 -4.24
N ARG A 3 7.30 -13.13 -5.56
CA ARG A 3 6.40 -12.14 -6.21
C ARG A 3 4.91 -12.49 -6.15
N THR A 4 4.56 -13.77 -6.08
CA THR A 4 3.17 -14.23 -5.97
C THR A 4 2.59 -14.02 -4.58
N ALA A 5 3.42 -14.04 -3.52
CA ALA A 5 2.96 -13.79 -2.16
C ALA A 5 2.69 -12.29 -1.90
N GLU A 6 3.50 -11.40 -2.47
CA GLU A 6 3.32 -9.95 -2.35
C GLU A 6 2.08 -9.45 -3.09
N VAL A 7 1.88 -9.96 -4.33
CA VAL A 7 0.66 -9.71 -5.09
C VAL A 7 -0.56 -10.32 -4.38
N ALA A 8 -0.41 -11.50 -3.78
CA ALA A 8 -1.49 -12.11 -3.01
C ALA A 8 -1.86 -11.30 -1.76
N VAL A 9 -0.91 -10.70 -1.03
CA VAL A 9 -1.20 -9.87 0.16
C VAL A 9 -1.88 -8.56 -0.22
N VAL A 10 -1.45 -7.92 -1.32
CA VAL A 10 -2.09 -6.69 -1.83
C VAL A 10 -3.49 -7.00 -2.36
N ILE A 11 -3.65 -8.09 -3.09
CA ILE A 11 -4.97 -8.58 -3.52
C ILE A 11 -5.81 -8.99 -2.32
N LEU A 12 -5.25 -9.60 -1.27
CA LEU A 12 -5.97 -9.95 -0.05
C LEU A 12 -6.41 -8.70 0.70
N ALA A 13 -5.58 -7.67 0.80
CA ALA A 13 -5.93 -6.41 1.45
C ALA A 13 -7.04 -5.68 0.68
N PHE A 14 -6.92 -5.59 -0.66
CA PHE A 14 -7.99 -5.06 -1.52
C PHE A 14 -9.25 -5.93 -1.48
N SER A 15 -9.10 -7.26 -1.39
CA SER A 15 -10.21 -8.19 -1.26
C SER A 15 -10.83 -8.12 0.13
N ILE A 16 -10.09 -7.83 1.19
CA ILE A 16 -10.65 -7.65 2.54
C ILE A 16 -11.39 -6.32 2.62
N ILE A 17 -10.87 -5.26 1.99
CA ILE A 17 -11.58 -3.97 1.85
C ILE A 17 -12.86 -4.17 1.02
N ALA A 18 -12.78 -4.87 -0.12
CA ALA A 18 -13.94 -5.15 -0.97
C ALA A 18 -14.93 -6.16 -0.35
N VAL A 19 -14.45 -7.18 0.35
CA VAL A 19 -15.29 -8.21 1.00
C VAL A 19 -15.93 -7.64 2.26
N SER A 20 -15.27 -6.77 3.03
CA SER A 20 -15.90 -6.07 4.16
C SER A 20 -17.09 -5.23 3.69
N SER A 21 -17.01 -4.65 2.49
CA SER A 21 -18.11 -3.96 1.81
C SER A 21 -19.20 -4.90 1.24
N THR A 22 -18.89 -6.19 1.04
CA THR A 22 -19.84 -7.17 0.46
C THR A 22 -20.49 -8.07 1.51
N THR A 23 -19.88 -8.26 2.69
CA THR A 23 -20.44 -9.09 3.78
C THR A 23 -21.63 -8.46 4.50
N ALA A 24 -21.91 -7.17 4.31
CA ALA A 24 -23.19 -6.57 4.70
C ALA A 24 -24.35 -6.94 3.74
N PHE A 25 -24.08 -7.48 2.55
CA PHE A 25 -25.07 -7.79 1.52
C PHE A 25 -25.13 -9.27 1.10
N SER A 26 -24.26 -10.14 1.61
CA SER A 26 -24.16 -11.55 1.18
C SER A 26 -24.25 -12.60 2.29
N LEU A 27 -25.04 -12.35 3.34
CA LEU A 27 -25.61 -13.42 4.18
C LEU A 27 -26.88 -14.05 3.54
N HIS A 28 -27.02 -13.99 2.21
CA HIS A 28 -28.18 -14.59 1.51
C HIS A 28 -27.88 -15.25 0.15
N ARG A 29 -26.66 -15.74 -0.12
CA ARG A 29 -26.46 -16.61 -1.31
C ARG A 29 -25.41 -17.70 -1.14
N LYS A 30 -25.93 -18.87 -0.74
CA LYS A 30 -25.50 -20.25 -0.99
C LYS A 30 -24.19 -20.49 -1.77
N GLN A 31 -23.28 -21.18 -1.09
CA GLN A 31 -22.55 -22.42 -1.46
C GLN A 31 -22.41 -22.81 -2.95
N GLY A 32 -21.16 -23.14 -3.33
CA GLY A 32 -20.78 -23.99 -4.48
C GLY A 32 -19.30 -23.76 -4.87
N VAL A 33 -18.31 -24.46 -4.31
CA VAL A 33 -17.75 -25.78 -4.73
C VAL A 33 -16.73 -25.70 -5.91
N LEU A 34 -15.61 -26.42 -5.71
CA LEU A 34 -14.52 -26.82 -6.64
C LEU A 34 -13.43 -25.77 -6.99
N SER A 35 -12.14 -26.08 -7.18
CA SER A 35 -11.37 -27.33 -7.17
C SER A 35 -9.88 -26.97 -7.06
N THR A 36 -9.14 -27.63 -6.17
CA THR A 36 -7.66 -27.56 -6.10
C THR A 36 -7.05 -28.29 -7.28
N ASN A 37 -6.11 -27.67 -8.00
CA ASN A 37 -5.30 -28.38 -8.99
C ASN A 37 -3.80 -28.15 -8.76
N ASP A 38 -3.14 -29.29 -8.62
CA ASP A 38 -1.79 -29.56 -8.16
C ASP A 38 -0.83 -29.48 -9.35
N ARG A 39 0.27 -28.72 -9.24
CA ARG A 39 1.38 -28.79 -10.20
C ARG A 39 2.73 -28.73 -9.50
N ARG A 40 3.22 -29.95 -9.23
CA ARG A 40 4.63 -30.34 -9.12
C ARG A 40 5.50 -29.60 -10.13
N PHE A 41 6.50 -28.84 -9.66
CA PHE A 41 7.65 -28.41 -10.45
C PHE A 41 8.94 -28.85 -9.76
N HIS A 42 9.59 -29.85 -10.35
CA HIS A 42 10.98 -30.20 -10.08
C HIS A 42 11.87 -29.15 -10.77
N SER A 43 12.75 -28.48 -10.03
CA SER A 43 13.91 -27.81 -10.62
C SER A 43 15.18 -28.17 -9.86
N THR A 44 16.00 -28.95 -10.54
CA THR A 44 17.34 -29.40 -10.18
C THR A 44 18.28 -28.21 -9.96
N ILE A 45 18.94 -28.17 -8.80
CA ILE A 45 20.00 -27.22 -8.48
C ILE A 45 21.35 -27.87 -8.84
N PRO A 46 22.17 -27.31 -9.75
CA PRO A 46 23.58 -27.68 -9.80
C PRO A 46 24.35 -26.88 -8.73
N ALA A 47 24.84 -27.61 -7.73
CA ALA A 47 25.87 -27.15 -6.83
C ALA A 47 27.16 -26.89 -7.62
N LYS A 48 27.68 -25.66 -7.57
CA LYS A 48 29.08 -25.39 -7.84
C LYS A 48 29.64 -24.56 -6.68
N ILE A 49 30.08 -25.29 -5.65
CA ILE A 49 30.95 -24.78 -4.59
C ILE A 49 32.35 -24.80 -5.17
N GLU A 50 32.82 -23.67 -5.70
CA GLU A 50 34.25 -23.44 -5.93
C GLU A 50 34.77 -22.61 -4.76
N ALA A 51 35.50 -23.32 -3.88
CA ALA A 51 36.28 -22.75 -2.81
C ALA A 51 37.39 -21.88 -3.40
N CYS A 52 37.29 -20.56 -3.25
CA CYS A 52 38.42 -19.66 -3.42
C CYS A 52 39.08 -19.47 -2.06
N SER A 53 40.06 -20.34 -1.80
CA SER A 53 41.00 -20.23 -0.69
C SER A 53 42.19 -19.37 -1.14
N ILE A 54 42.67 -18.54 -0.21
CA ILE A 54 43.97 -17.84 -0.21
C ILE A 54 44.07 -16.53 -1.01
N ALA A 55 43.81 -15.41 -0.32
CA ALA A 55 44.69 -14.24 -0.36
C ALA A 55 44.42 -13.32 0.84
N GLN A 56 45.13 -13.57 1.94
CA GLN A 56 45.39 -12.57 2.97
C GLN A 56 46.22 -11.44 2.34
N HIS A 57 45.63 -10.27 2.10
CA HIS A 57 46.28 -8.99 2.37
C HIS A 57 45.31 -7.80 2.19
N SER A 58 45.19 -7.02 3.27
CA SER A 58 44.48 -5.74 3.42
C SER A 58 42.95 -5.81 3.62
N PRO A 59 42.46 -5.98 4.88
CA PRO A 59 41.06 -6.27 5.19
C PRO A 59 40.10 -5.05 5.17
N LYS A 60 40.53 -3.88 4.67
CA LYS A 60 39.68 -2.67 4.73
C LYS A 60 38.86 -2.41 3.46
N HIS A 61 39.28 -2.93 2.29
CA HIS A 61 38.64 -2.59 1.02
C HIS A 61 37.45 -3.51 0.67
N VAL A 62 37.46 -4.77 1.14
CA VAL A 62 36.39 -5.76 0.86
C VAL A 62 35.15 -5.53 1.72
N LEU A 63 35.32 -5.02 2.95
CA LEU A 63 34.20 -4.71 3.85
C LEU A 63 33.36 -3.54 3.33
N CYS A 64 34.01 -2.54 2.70
CA CYS A 64 33.36 -1.35 2.17
C CYS A 64 32.50 -1.65 0.94
N SER A 65 32.89 -2.63 0.11
CA SER A 65 32.08 -3.03 -1.06
C SER A 65 30.83 -3.82 -0.69
N GLN A 66 30.85 -4.61 0.38
CA GLN A 66 29.66 -5.37 0.83
C GLN A 66 28.65 -4.49 1.58
N LEU A 67 29.12 -3.55 2.40
CA LEU A 67 28.23 -2.58 3.05
C LEU A 67 27.46 -1.73 2.02
N LYS A 68 28.10 -1.42 0.89
CA LYS A 68 27.48 -0.62 -0.18
C LYS A 68 26.47 -1.42 -1.02
N SER A 69 26.63 -2.74 -1.14
CA SER A 69 25.65 -3.57 -1.85
C SER A 69 24.39 -3.76 -1.02
N ASP A 70 24.52 -3.97 0.29
CA ASP A 70 23.38 -4.28 1.15
C ASP A 70 22.48 -3.05 1.35
N GLU A 71 23.06 -1.85 1.53
CA GLU A 71 22.31 -0.59 1.62
C GLU A 71 21.55 -0.28 0.31
N SER A 72 22.12 -0.64 -0.86
CA SER A 72 21.50 -0.37 -2.16
C SER A 72 20.28 -1.25 -2.46
N VAL A 73 20.20 -2.44 -1.85
CA VAL A 73 19.09 -3.37 -2.01
C VAL A 73 17.91 -2.97 -1.11
N GLU A 74 18.20 -2.48 0.11
CA GLU A 74 17.18 -2.06 1.09
C GLU A 74 16.42 -0.80 0.64
N LEU A 75 17.12 0.18 0.06
CA LEU A 75 16.50 1.41 -0.47
C LEU A 75 15.53 1.13 -1.64
N ASP A 76 15.79 0.09 -2.44
CA ASP A 76 14.97 -0.25 -3.59
C ASP A 76 13.60 -0.82 -3.18
N ASP A 77 13.50 -1.52 -2.05
CA ASP A 77 12.25 -2.16 -1.61
C ASP A 77 11.26 -1.16 -0.99
N ILE A 78 11.73 -0.20 -0.19
CA ILE A 78 10.85 0.85 0.35
C ILE A 78 10.35 1.80 -0.75
N ASP A 79 11.18 2.10 -1.75
CA ASP A 79 10.77 2.96 -2.87
C ASP A 79 9.76 2.26 -3.79
N LYS A 80 9.89 0.94 -4.00
CA LYS A 80 8.85 0.13 -4.64
C LYS A 80 7.54 0.17 -3.88
N PHE A 81 7.59 0.03 -2.54
CA PHE A 81 6.39 0.11 -1.70
C PHE A 81 5.72 1.47 -1.84
N ARG A 82 6.47 2.57 -1.72
CA ARG A 82 5.97 3.94 -1.88
C ARG A 82 5.33 4.14 -3.25
N ALA A 83 6.01 3.74 -4.33
CA ALA A 83 5.48 3.85 -5.68
C ALA A 83 4.21 3.03 -5.88
N LEU A 84 4.15 1.81 -5.32
CA LEU A 84 2.96 0.97 -5.34
C LEU A 84 1.79 1.65 -4.62
N MET A 85 1.99 2.08 -3.37
CA MET A 85 0.95 2.76 -2.59
C MET A 85 0.46 4.03 -3.28
N GLY A 86 1.37 4.83 -3.85
CA GLY A 86 1.01 6.00 -4.64
C GLY A 86 0.08 5.67 -5.82
N ASN A 87 0.40 4.61 -6.59
CA ASN A 87 -0.47 4.17 -7.69
C ASN A 87 -1.84 3.71 -7.20
N LEU A 88 -1.89 2.96 -6.10
CA LEU A 88 -3.13 2.46 -5.51
C LEU A 88 -4.01 3.60 -5.02
N TYR A 89 -3.43 4.60 -4.34
CA TYR A 89 -4.14 5.78 -3.87
C TYR A 89 -4.62 6.67 -5.01
N LEU A 90 -3.85 6.82 -6.09
CA LEU A 90 -4.33 7.48 -7.31
C LEU A 90 -5.58 6.78 -7.88
N GLY A 91 -5.51 5.46 -8.04
CA GLY A 91 -6.62 4.66 -8.55
C GLY A 91 -7.87 4.77 -7.66
N ALA A 92 -7.69 4.68 -6.34
CA ALA A 92 -8.76 4.83 -5.37
C ALA A 92 -9.40 6.23 -5.46
N GLY A 93 -8.60 7.30 -5.45
CA GLY A 93 -9.10 8.67 -5.53
C GLY A 93 -9.90 8.94 -6.80
N ILE A 94 -9.42 8.47 -7.97
CA ILE A 94 -10.15 8.60 -9.24
C ILE A 94 -11.44 7.77 -9.23
N ALA A 95 -11.41 6.54 -8.72
CA ALA A 95 -12.59 5.69 -8.65
C ALA A 95 -13.68 6.31 -7.75
N HIS A 96 -13.30 6.80 -6.57
CA HIS A 96 -14.22 7.51 -5.67
C HIS A 96 -14.77 8.80 -6.31
N ALA A 97 -13.92 9.59 -6.99
CA ALA A 97 -14.38 10.78 -7.69
C ALA A 97 -15.41 10.45 -8.78
N ALA A 98 -15.14 9.44 -9.62
CA ALA A 98 -16.04 9.01 -10.68
C ALA A 98 -17.38 8.52 -10.12
N ASP A 99 -17.34 7.70 -9.06
CA ASP A 99 -18.53 7.15 -8.41
C ASP A 99 -19.36 8.24 -7.67
N CYS A 100 -18.73 9.27 -7.13
CA CYS A 100 -19.44 10.37 -6.46
C CYS A 100 -20.02 11.39 -7.45
N LEU A 101 -19.31 11.70 -8.55
CA LEU A 101 -19.69 12.79 -9.46
C LEU A 101 -20.64 12.35 -10.58
N ILE A 102 -20.52 11.10 -11.03
CA ILE A 102 -21.27 10.58 -12.18
C ILE A 102 -22.00 9.29 -11.80
N GLY A 103 -21.48 8.55 -10.82
CA GLY A 103 -22.02 7.28 -10.36
C GLY A 103 -23.07 7.39 -9.25
N PRO A 104 -23.54 6.23 -8.77
CA PRO A 104 -24.53 6.13 -7.71
C PRO A 104 -23.95 6.31 -6.29
N SER A 105 -22.68 6.71 -6.12
CA SER A 105 -22.00 6.75 -4.82
C SER A 105 -21.92 5.39 -4.11
N THR A 106 -21.78 4.29 -4.86
CA THR A 106 -21.72 2.92 -4.29
C THR A 106 -20.49 2.71 -3.41
N LEU A 107 -19.34 3.28 -3.77
CA LEU A 107 -18.08 3.05 -3.06
C LEU A 107 -18.05 3.73 -1.70
N ILE A 108 -18.63 4.93 -1.57
CA ILE A 108 -18.71 5.61 -0.27
C ILE A 108 -19.84 5.04 0.59
N THR A 109 -20.93 4.60 -0.03
CA THR A 109 -22.04 3.96 0.70
C THR A 109 -21.65 2.59 1.25
N SER A 110 -20.84 1.83 0.51
CA SER A 110 -20.28 0.58 1.01
C SER A 110 -19.26 0.76 2.15
N ALA A 111 -18.83 1.99 2.41
CA ALA A 111 -17.99 2.35 3.55
C ALA A 111 -18.79 2.89 4.76
N GLY A 112 -20.13 2.90 4.69
CA GLY A 112 -21.02 3.37 5.76
C GLY A 112 -21.39 4.86 5.68
N SER A 113 -21.03 5.55 4.60
CA SER A 113 -21.45 6.94 4.36
C SER A 113 -22.81 7.00 3.66
N PRO A 114 -23.63 8.04 3.87
CA PRO A 114 -24.70 8.36 2.93
C PRO A 114 -24.16 8.57 1.50
N PRO A 115 -24.99 8.40 0.45
CA PRO A 115 -24.67 8.80 -0.92
C PRO A 115 -24.21 10.26 -0.99
N TYR A 116 -23.32 10.57 -1.94
CA TYR A 116 -22.65 11.87 -2.00
C TYR A 116 -23.65 13.02 -2.05
N GLU A 117 -24.74 12.86 -2.79
CA GLU A 117 -25.76 13.89 -2.93
C GLU A 117 -26.53 14.23 -1.65
N LEU A 118 -26.60 13.27 -0.72
CA LEU A 118 -27.28 13.42 0.56
C LEU A 118 -26.36 13.92 1.66
N LEU A 119 -25.06 14.07 1.39
CA LEU A 119 -24.13 14.63 2.36
C LEU A 119 -24.38 16.14 2.53
N PRO A 120 -24.22 16.67 3.76
CA PRO A 120 -24.14 18.11 3.97
C PRO A 120 -22.91 18.69 3.26
N ILE A 121 -22.86 20.02 3.10
CA ILE A 121 -21.82 20.69 2.31
C ILE A 121 -20.41 20.39 2.81
N GLU A 122 -20.25 20.26 4.13
CA GLU A 122 -19.00 19.91 4.78
C GLU A 122 -18.58 18.48 4.43
N GLY A 123 -19.53 17.54 4.40
CA GLY A 123 -19.30 16.15 4.01
C GLY A 123 -18.92 16.02 2.54
N LYS A 124 -19.58 16.78 1.65
CA LYS A 124 -19.22 16.84 0.22
C LYS A 124 -17.79 17.36 0.04
N ALA A 125 -17.42 18.42 0.76
CA ALA A 125 -16.06 18.98 0.72
C ALA A 125 -15.00 17.97 1.20
N LEU A 126 -15.27 17.21 2.27
CA LEU A 126 -14.38 16.16 2.76
C LEU A 126 -14.22 15.02 1.76
N VAL A 127 -15.29 14.58 1.11
CA VAL A 127 -15.22 13.55 0.05
C VAL A 127 -14.36 14.03 -1.12
N ILE A 128 -14.54 15.28 -1.57
CA ILE A 128 -13.69 15.86 -2.63
C ILE A 128 -12.23 15.89 -2.17
N LEU A 129 -11.95 16.35 -0.95
CA LEU A 129 -10.60 16.41 -0.41
C LEU A 129 -9.95 15.02 -0.38
N TRP A 130 -10.69 13.99 0.04
CA TRP A 130 -10.23 12.61 0.04
C TRP A 130 -9.98 12.07 -1.37
N CYS A 131 -10.86 12.36 -2.33
CA CYS A 131 -10.64 12.00 -3.73
C CYS A 131 -9.36 12.63 -4.30
N LEU A 132 -9.04 13.87 -3.90
CA LEU A 132 -7.81 14.57 -4.30
C LEU A 132 -6.56 14.09 -3.55
N ALA A 133 -6.71 13.58 -2.33
CA ALA A 133 -5.61 13.06 -1.54
C ALA A 133 -4.85 11.94 -2.27
N GLY A 134 -5.57 11.11 -3.03
CA GLY A 134 -4.98 10.03 -3.83
C GLY A 134 -3.99 10.52 -4.89
N PRO A 135 -4.42 11.38 -5.84
CA PRO A 135 -3.53 12.05 -6.79
C PRO A 135 -2.38 12.81 -6.15
N ILE A 136 -2.61 13.49 -5.01
CA ILE A 136 -1.56 14.20 -4.27
C ILE A 136 -0.52 13.23 -3.74
N ALA A 137 -0.95 12.12 -3.12
CA ALA A 137 -0.05 11.09 -2.61
C ALA A 137 0.79 10.49 -3.74
N PHE A 138 0.17 10.16 -4.88
CA PHE A 138 0.90 9.72 -6.07
C PHE A 138 1.92 10.75 -6.53
N TYR A 139 1.54 12.02 -6.62
CA TYR A 139 2.45 13.08 -7.06
C TYR A 139 3.70 13.15 -6.18
N PHE A 140 3.55 13.04 -4.85
CA PHE A 140 4.69 13.01 -3.94
C PHE A 140 5.63 11.81 -4.14
N THR A 141 5.13 10.67 -4.61
CA THR A 141 6.01 9.53 -4.98
C THR A 141 6.84 9.77 -6.25
N ARG A 142 6.50 10.77 -7.07
CA ARG A 142 7.17 11.07 -8.34
C ARG A 142 8.22 12.18 -8.23
N ILE A 143 8.22 12.93 -7.13
CA ILE A 143 9.22 13.96 -6.89
C ILE A 143 10.52 13.27 -6.49
N LYS A 144 11.51 13.30 -7.38
CA LYS A 144 12.87 12.87 -7.05
C LYS A 144 13.48 13.92 -6.11
N GLU A 145 14.00 13.49 -4.97
CA GLU A 145 14.83 14.35 -4.14
C GLU A 145 16.22 14.46 -4.79
N ASP A 146 16.62 15.69 -5.12
CA ASP A 146 18.00 15.95 -5.50
C ASP A 146 18.90 15.66 -4.30
N THR A 147 19.77 14.67 -4.49
CA THR A 147 20.63 14.04 -3.49
C THR A 147 21.68 14.98 -2.86
N SER A 148 21.68 16.27 -3.19
CA SER A 148 22.69 17.24 -2.74
C SER A 148 22.46 17.81 -1.34
N THR A 149 21.32 17.55 -0.71
CA THR A 149 21.02 18.06 0.64
C THR A 149 20.82 16.90 1.61
N ILE A 150 21.93 16.22 1.91
CA ILE A 150 22.08 15.28 3.03
C ILE A 150 21.97 16.07 4.33
N THR A 151 20.78 16.58 4.64
CA THR A 151 20.49 17.22 5.92
C THR A 151 19.24 16.57 6.48
N SER A 152 19.44 15.43 7.16
CA SER A 152 18.60 14.93 8.27
C SER A 152 17.09 15.15 8.14
N ASN A 153 16.48 14.85 6.99
CA ASN A 153 15.04 14.99 6.82
C ASN A 153 14.37 13.69 7.27
N ILE A 154 13.83 13.75 8.48
CA ILE A 154 13.07 12.69 9.18
C ILE A 154 11.81 12.25 8.39
N LEU A 155 11.43 12.95 7.32
CA LEU A 155 10.26 12.68 6.50
C LEU A 155 10.59 12.80 5.01
N ASN A 156 10.74 11.66 4.34
CA ASN A 156 10.76 11.60 2.87
C ASN A 156 9.41 12.11 2.33
N ARG A 157 9.41 12.90 1.25
CA ARG A 157 8.19 13.46 0.65
C ARG A 157 7.15 12.39 0.29
N ALA A 158 7.59 11.21 -0.15
CA ALA A 158 6.70 10.10 -0.44
C ALA A 158 5.98 9.62 0.83
N ASP A 159 6.69 9.52 1.96
CA ASP A 159 6.09 9.14 3.24
C ASP A 159 5.08 10.21 3.70
N LEU A 160 5.37 11.49 3.47
CA LEU A 160 4.43 12.57 3.76
C LEU A 160 3.11 12.41 2.98
N GLY A 161 3.16 11.97 1.72
CA GLY A 161 1.96 11.68 0.93
C GLY A 161 1.13 10.55 1.49
N LEU A 162 1.78 9.46 1.92
CA LEU A 162 1.08 8.34 2.56
C LEU A 162 0.44 8.77 3.89
N ILE A 163 1.17 9.52 4.72
CA ILE A 163 0.69 10.05 6.00
C ILE A 163 -0.50 10.98 5.78
N LEU A 164 -0.39 11.92 4.85
CA LEU A 164 -1.46 12.88 4.56
C LEU A 164 -2.72 12.18 4.07
N TYR A 165 -2.59 11.19 3.18
CA TYR A 165 -3.73 10.37 2.73
C TYR A 165 -4.42 9.68 3.92
N GLY A 166 -3.65 9.00 4.77
CA GLY A 166 -4.20 8.30 5.93
C GLY A 166 -4.86 9.22 6.96
N LEU A 167 -4.30 10.40 7.19
CA LEU A 167 -4.91 11.42 8.06
C LEU A 167 -6.24 11.93 7.50
N ILE A 168 -6.31 12.22 6.20
CA ILE A 168 -7.55 12.66 5.55
C ILE A 168 -8.62 11.56 5.63
N GLU A 169 -8.25 10.30 5.44
CA GLU A 169 -9.17 9.17 5.53
C GLU A 169 -9.73 8.99 6.96
N ILE A 170 -8.88 8.96 7.99
CA ILE A 170 -9.31 8.85 9.40
C ILE A 170 -10.16 10.06 9.80
N PHE A 171 -9.70 11.27 9.45
CA PHE A 171 -10.41 12.49 9.80
C PHE A 171 -11.79 12.53 9.11
N GLY A 172 -11.86 12.21 7.82
CA GLY A 172 -13.14 12.11 7.10
C GLY A 172 -14.08 11.09 7.73
N ALA A 173 -13.58 9.91 8.08
CA ALA A 173 -14.38 8.87 8.71
C ALA A 173 -14.89 9.25 10.11
N TYR A 174 -14.16 10.10 10.85
CA TYR A 174 -14.59 10.59 12.16
C TYR A 174 -15.88 11.43 12.10
N PHE A 175 -16.09 12.18 11.01
CA PHE A 175 -17.29 13.00 10.80
C PHE A 175 -18.49 12.21 10.26
N LEU A 176 -18.31 10.92 9.94
CA LEU A 176 -19.43 10.09 9.53
C LEU A 176 -20.27 9.64 10.74
N PRO A 177 -21.61 9.50 10.56
CA PRO A 177 -22.49 9.06 11.62
C PRO A 177 -22.19 7.61 12.05
N GLU A 178 -21.75 6.76 11.11
CA GLU A 178 -21.46 5.36 11.37
C GLU A 178 -20.04 5.16 11.93
N LYS A 179 -19.93 4.61 13.14
CA LYS A 179 -18.62 4.40 13.79
C LYS A 179 -17.82 3.23 13.19
N SER A 180 -18.47 2.36 12.42
CA SER A 180 -17.80 1.28 11.67
C SER A 180 -16.82 1.86 10.65
N SER A 181 -17.15 2.97 9.99
CA SER A 181 -16.28 3.66 9.03
C SER A 181 -14.97 4.11 9.65
N LEU A 182 -15.01 4.66 10.86
CA LEU A 182 -13.82 5.08 11.60
C LEU A 182 -12.93 3.88 11.97
N LEU A 183 -13.52 2.79 12.47
CA LEU A 183 -12.78 1.57 12.78
C LEU A 183 -12.15 0.96 11.53
N ASN A 184 -12.85 0.97 10.41
CA ASN A 184 -12.33 0.50 9.12
C ASN A 184 -11.16 1.34 8.65
N ALA A 185 -11.27 2.68 8.70
CA ALA A 185 -10.18 3.59 8.35
C ALA A 185 -8.94 3.33 9.23
N ILE A 186 -9.12 3.22 10.55
CA ILE A 186 -8.03 2.90 11.48
C ILE A 186 -7.40 1.53 11.13
N ALA A 187 -8.22 0.51 10.86
CA ALA A 187 -7.73 -0.82 10.50
C ALA A 187 -6.90 -0.80 9.21
N VAL A 188 -7.35 -0.08 8.18
CA VAL A 188 -6.59 0.12 6.94
C VAL A 188 -5.25 0.79 7.23
N GLN A 189 -5.23 1.85 8.04
CA GLN A 189 -3.97 2.54 8.38
C GLN A 189 -3.01 1.69 9.20
N VAL A 190 -3.50 0.83 10.09
CA VAL A 190 -2.67 -0.14 10.81
C VAL A 190 -2.04 -1.15 9.85
N ILE A 191 -2.79 -1.65 8.86
CA ILE A 191 -2.27 -2.57 7.84
C ILE A 191 -1.22 -1.88 6.97
N VAL A 192 -1.50 -0.64 6.52
CA VAL A 192 -0.55 0.16 5.73
C VAL A 192 0.73 0.42 6.51
N PHE A 193 0.63 0.79 7.79
CA PHE A 193 1.78 0.99 8.67
C PHE A 193 2.59 -0.31 8.86
N GLY A 194 1.92 -1.45 9.04
CA GLY A 194 2.58 -2.76 9.13
C GLY A 194 3.32 -3.13 7.84
N ALA A 195 2.72 -2.87 6.67
CA ALA A 195 3.34 -3.11 5.37
C ALA A 195 4.53 -2.17 5.12
N TRP A 196 4.41 -0.91 5.55
CA TRP A 196 5.50 0.07 5.53
C TRP A 196 6.66 -0.42 6.41
N GLN A 197 6.42 -0.74 7.69
CA GLN A 197 7.43 -1.29 8.62
C GLN A 197 8.10 -2.56 8.08
N TYR A 198 7.33 -3.45 7.45
CA TYR A 198 7.88 -4.67 6.84
C TYR A 198 8.81 -4.35 5.67
N SER A 199 8.45 -3.37 4.84
CA SER A 199 9.28 -2.91 3.72
C SER A 199 10.58 -2.26 4.18
N PHE A 200 10.61 -1.65 5.38
CA PHE A 200 11.81 -1.13 6.03
C PHE A 200 12.75 -2.20 6.61
N ARG A 201 12.27 -3.43 6.83
CA ARG A 201 13.01 -4.47 7.56
C ARG A 201 13.39 -5.65 6.69
N LYS A 202 13.10 -5.61 5.39
CA LYS A 202 13.47 -6.68 4.49
C LYS A 202 15.00 -6.66 4.32
N PRO A 203 15.70 -7.72 4.75
CA PRO A 203 17.12 -7.88 4.48
C PRO A 203 17.35 -8.26 3.01
#